data_AF-A0A4Q3YWY5-F1
#
_entry.id   AF-A0A4Q3YWY5-F1
#
_cell.length_a   1.000
_cell.length_b   1.000
_cell.length_c   1.000
_cell.angle_alpha   90.00
_cell.angle_beta   90.00
_cell.angle_gamma   90.00
#
_symmetry.space_group_name_H-M   'P 1'
#
loop_
_entity.id
_entity.type
_entity.pdbx_description
1 polymer ?
#
loop_
_entity_poly.entity_id
_entity_poly.type
_entity_poly.pdbx_seq_one_letter_code
_entity_poly.pdbx_strand_id
1 'polypeptide(L)'
;MIILFQIYGNRRVYHLELTYSILSVLRFLKEDKAGIRVVLASDEANSRPDLPVEALTMTPEMLHRWQMGGTYNHAIQAYALHHAVRHFDAPVILVDSDTIFHDHPRRLFDRIGPGKMLMHAREGTLRDSDAWPEWRSLIDRSGGRVGGQAVTPDSVMYNAGILGLCPSDADRLDDVEAAMIDIRATSDMFTAVQLAASLVFDQGHVSTCEDLVEHYWDGPRAYYHYQMQRMFPGVLEGKRIADPDMPLPPLRRSPPIALRHRVAARAMRMRRAAGPELGYAYLAYRSALSHRKSDPDLANVWADAGLAMLTWGTRDTNAHPSDFSRFSGKQLRSQTWMKPDLQARWESYWSSVKDCNESSASPWT
;
A
#
# COMPACT_ATOMS: atom_id res chain seq x y z
N MET A 1 22.35 -13.61 2.05
CA MET A 1 20.91 -13.29 2.23
C MET A 1 20.71 -11.84 1.83
N ILE A 2 19.73 -11.55 0.97
CA ILE A 2 19.50 -10.21 0.41
C ILE A 2 18.08 -9.75 0.76
N ILE A 3 17.96 -8.61 1.44
CA ILE A 3 16.70 -7.85 1.48
C ILE A 3 16.76 -6.87 0.31
N LEU A 4 15.85 -7.03 -0.65
CA LEU A 4 15.77 -6.21 -1.85
C LEU A 4 14.61 -5.22 -1.71
N PHE A 5 14.91 -3.94 -1.83
CA PHE A 5 13.93 -2.91 -2.08
C PHE A 5 14.01 -2.48 -3.55
N GLN A 6 12.93 -1.89 -4.05
CA GLN A 6 12.89 -1.32 -5.39
C GLN A 6 12.21 0.04 -5.40
N ILE A 7 12.67 0.96 -6.24
CA ILE A 7 12.05 2.26 -6.45
C ILE A 7 12.28 2.78 -7.87
N TYR A 8 11.24 3.34 -8.46
CA TYR A 8 11.24 3.92 -9.80
C TYR A 8 10.10 4.94 -9.94
N GLY A 9 10.06 5.63 -11.07
CA GLY A 9 9.02 6.61 -11.36
C GLY A 9 9.26 7.93 -10.64
N ASN A 10 8.20 8.73 -10.44
CA ASN A 10 8.31 10.12 -9.99
C ASN A 10 7.52 10.44 -8.71
N ARG A 11 6.92 9.43 -8.06
CA ARG A 11 6.11 9.63 -6.86
C ARG A 11 6.99 9.79 -5.63
N ARG A 12 7.25 11.03 -5.23
CA ARG A 12 8.09 11.39 -4.07
C ARG A 12 7.65 10.77 -2.75
N VAL A 13 6.36 10.51 -2.58
CA VAL A 13 5.84 9.83 -1.38
C VAL A 13 6.44 8.42 -1.18
N TYR A 14 6.78 7.71 -2.26
CA TYR A 14 7.40 6.38 -2.15
C TYR A 14 8.84 6.46 -1.63
N HIS A 15 9.56 7.56 -1.87
CA HIS A 15 10.87 7.74 -1.25
C HIS A 15 10.76 7.91 0.27
N LEU A 16 9.66 8.47 0.75
CA LEU A 16 9.41 8.64 2.18
C LEU A 16 9.16 7.29 2.85
N GLU A 17 8.29 6.48 2.24
CA GLU A 17 8.01 5.11 2.68
C GLU A 17 9.27 4.24 2.64
N LEU A 18 9.98 4.24 1.50
CA LEU A 18 11.24 3.52 1.31
C LEU A 18 12.27 3.87 2.38
N THR A 19 12.44 5.17 2.67
CA THR A 19 13.38 5.64 3.69
C THR A 19 13.04 5.02 5.04
N TYR A 20 11.78 5.12 5.47
CA TYR A 20 11.38 4.58 6.77
C TYR A 20 11.49 3.05 6.81
N SER A 21 11.09 2.35 5.74
CA SER A 21 11.17 0.89 5.67
C SER A 21 12.62 0.39 5.74
N ILE A 22 13.52 0.95 4.93
CA ILE A 22 14.96 0.61 4.97
C ILE A 22 15.55 0.87 6.35
N LEU A 23 15.28 2.04 6.95
CA LEU A 23 15.78 2.34 8.30
C LEU A 23 15.20 1.38 9.34
N SER A 24 13.95 0.92 9.16
CA SER A 24 13.32 -0.05 10.06
C SER A 24 14.01 -1.41 10.05
N VAL A 25 14.54 -1.84 8.89
CA VAL A 25 15.39 -3.04 8.73
C VAL A 25 16.76 -2.80 9.35
N LEU A 26 17.40 -1.68 8.98
CA LEU A 26 18.76 -1.36 9.39
C LEU A 26 18.89 -1.21 10.91
N ARG A 27 17.83 -0.81 11.62
CA ARG A 27 17.83 -0.76 13.10
C ARG A 27 18.28 -2.10 13.70
N PHE A 28 17.80 -3.21 13.15
CA PHE A 28 18.13 -4.55 13.63
C PHE A 28 19.50 -4.99 13.16
N LEU A 29 19.86 -4.66 11.91
CA LEU A 29 21.14 -5.02 11.32
C LEU A 29 22.35 -4.27 11.91
N LYS A 30 22.11 -3.14 12.59
CA LYS A 30 23.14 -2.44 13.37
C LYS A 30 23.59 -3.25 14.58
N GLU A 31 22.66 -3.95 15.23
CA GLU A 31 22.94 -4.79 16.40
C GLU A 31 23.51 -6.14 15.98
N ASP A 32 22.91 -6.78 14.98
CA ASP A 32 23.39 -8.03 14.38
C ASP A 32 23.21 -8.02 12.86
N LYS A 33 24.31 -8.01 12.11
CA LYS A 33 24.24 -8.03 10.64
C LYS A 33 23.68 -9.34 10.09
N ALA A 34 23.84 -10.45 10.81
CA ALA A 34 23.45 -11.81 10.40
C ALA A 34 23.84 -12.23 8.95
N GLY A 35 24.85 -11.60 8.34
CA GLY A 35 25.20 -11.83 6.92
C GLY A 35 24.13 -11.38 5.91
N ILE A 36 23.26 -10.45 6.31
CA ILE A 36 22.19 -9.89 5.47
C ILE A 36 22.71 -8.60 4.81
N ARG A 37 22.54 -8.51 3.49
CA ARG A 37 22.78 -7.30 2.71
C ARG A 37 21.44 -6.65 2.38
N VAL A 38 21.37 -5.33 2.50
CA VAL A 38 20.20 -4.55 2.06
C VAL A 38 20.57 -3.91 0.72
N VAL A 39 19.78 -4.21 -0.30
CA VAL A 39 20.00 -3.77 -1.69
C VAL A 39 18.82 -2.91 -2.13
N LEU A 40 19.10 -1.79 -2.79
CA LEU A 40 18.11 -0.95 -3.44
C LEU A 40 18.25 -1.05 -4.96
N ALA A 41 17.25 -1.64 -5.60
CA ALA A 41 17.09 -1.55 -7.05
C ALA A 41 16.47 -0.20 -7.42
N SER A 42 17.16 0.61 -8.23
CA SER A 42 16.62 1.89 -8.70
C SER A 42 17.16 2.28 -10.07
N ASP A 43 16.42 3.12 -10.79
CA ASP A 43 17.01 3.90 -11.88
C ASP A 43 17.92 5.01 -11.33
N GLU A 44 18.63 5.70 -12.24
CA GLU A 44 19.55 6.78 -11.89
C GLU A 44 18.85 7.94 -11.17
N ALA A 45 17.65 8.33 -11.65
CA ALA A 45 16.86 9.43 -11.11
C ALA A 45 16.35 9.16 -9.69
N ASN A 46 16.20 7.89 -9.33
CA ASN A 46 15.71 7.42 -8.05
C ASN A 46 16.81 6.86 -7.13
N SER A 47 18.08 7.05 -7.50
CA SER A 47 19.22 6.67 -6.66
C SER A 47 19.18 7.34 -5.27
N ARG A 48 19.53 6.57 -4.23
CA ARG A 48 19.53 7.00 -2.82
C ARG A 48 20.88 6.74 -2.15
N PRO A 49 21.96 7.44 -2.57
CA PRO A 49 23.29 7.27 -1.96
C PRO A 49 23.36 7.78 -0.50
N ASP A 50 22.31 8.45 -0.02
CA ASP A 50 22.14 8.82 1.38
C ASP A 50 21.72 7.67 2.29
N LEU A 51 21.23 6.56 1.73
CA LEU A 51 20.88 5.36 2.47
C LEU A 51 22.07 4.38 2.48
N PRO A 52 22.41 3.74 3.61
CA PRO A 52 23.54 2.84 3.72
C PRO A 52 23.17 1.45 3.20
N VAL A 53 22.84 1.37 1.91
CA VAL A 53 22.40 0.17 1.19
C VAL A 53 23.24 0.01 -0.07
N GLU A 54 23.33 -1.22 -0.56
CA GLU A 54 23.98 -1.50 -1.83
C GLU A 54 23.07 -1.11 -2.99
N ALA A 55 23.62 -0.51 -4.04
CA ALA A 55 22.85 -0.08 -5.20
C ALA A 55 22.81 -1.18 -6.28
N LEU A 56 21.63 -1.42 -6.84
CA LEU A 56 21.42 -2.26 -8.03
C LEU A 56 20.76 -1.40 -9.11
N THR A 57 21.53 -0.97 -10.11
CA THR A 57 21.02 -0.05 -11.14
C THR A 57 20.06 -0.75 -12.09
N MET A 58 18.87 -0.18 -12.28
CA MET A 58 17.92 -0.55 -13.32
C MET A 58 18.11 0.36 -14.53
N THR A 59 18.52 -0.18 -15.68
CA THR A 59 18.62 0.62 -16.91
C THR A 59 17.22 0.98 -17.44
N PRO A 60 17.08 2.01 -18.28
CA PRO A 60 15.81 2.33 -18.93
C PRO A 60 15.20 1.14 -19.70
N GLU A 61 16.04 0.34 -20.35
CA GLU A 61 15.61 -0.85 -21.10
C GLU A 61 15.11 -1.94 -20.15
N MET A 62 15.80 -2.14 -19.01
CA MET A 62 15.33 -3.05 -17.97
C MET A 62 13.98 -2.60 -17.43
N LEU A 63 13.84 -1.32 -17.06
CA LEU A 63 12.58 -0.77 -16.56
C LEU A 63 11.43 -0.97 -17.55
N HIS A 64 11.62 -0.57 -18.82
CA HIS A 64 10.57 -0.71 -19.83
C HIS A 64 10.14 -2.16 -20.01
N ARG A 65 11.10 -3.10 -20.05
CA ARG A 65 10.82 -4.53 -20.13
C ARG A 65 10.12 -5.06 -18.88
N TRP A 66 10.62 -4.69 -17.70
CA TRP A 66 10.09 -5.14 -16.41
C TRP A 66 8.69 -4.60 -16.14
N GLN A 67 8.29 -3.52 -16.81
CA GLN A 67 6.94 -2.97 -16.81
C GLN A 67 6.07 -3.56 -17.94
N MET A 68 6.45 -4.71 -18.50
CA MET A 68 5.77 -5.37 -19.62
C MET A 68 5.55 -4.42 -20.81
N GLY A 69 6.61 -3.75 -21.26
CA GLY A 69 6.53 -2.76 -22.33
C GLY A 69 5.81 -1.47 -21.90
N GLY A 70 5.81 -1.15 -20.60
CA GLY A 70 5.14 0.01 -20.02
C GLY A 70 3.63 -0.16 -19.81
N THR A 71 3.08 -1.36 -20.00
CA THR A 71 1.65 -1.62 -19.85
C THR A 71 1.26 -2.00 -18.43
N TYR A 72 2.21 -2.47 -17.62
CA TYR A 72 1.93 -2.95 -16.27
C TYR A 72 3.11 -2.70 -15.32
N ASN A 73 3.02 -1.60 -14.57
CA ASN A 73 4.11 -1.14 -13.72
C ASN A 73 4.44 -2.10 -12.57
N HIS A 74 3.44 -2.78 -11.99
CA HIS A 74 3.66 -3.66 -10.84
C HIS A 74 4.38 -4.98 -11.19
N ALA A 75 4.49 -5.36 -12.48
CA ALA A 75 5.29 -6.51 -12.89
C ALA A 75 6.76 -6.41 -12.47
N ILE A 76 7.26 -5.18 -12.30
CA ILE A 76 8.65 -4.93 -11.91
C ILE A 76 9.06 -5.65 -10.62
N GLN A 77 8.12 -5.90 -9.70
CA GLN A 77 8.40 -6.66 -8.48
C GLN A 77 8.96 -8.06 -8.82
N ALA A 78 8.25 -8.83 -9.62
CA ALA A 78 8.67 -10.18 -10.01
C ALA A 78 9.99 -10.15 -10.80
N TYR A 79 10.11 -9.23 -11.77
CA TYR A 79 11.32 -9.09 -12.59
C TYR A 79 12.56 -8.66 -11.79
N ALA A 80 12.41 -7.72 -10.84
CA ALA A 80 13.51 -7.26 -10.00
C ALA A 80 13.97 -8.36 -9.05
N LEU A 81 13.03 -9.09 -8.44
CA LEU A 81 13.34 -10.26 -7.62
C LEU A 81 14.07 -11.32 -8.44
N HIS A 82 13.59 -11.59 -9.65
CA HIS A 82 14.17 -12.56 -10.55
C HIS A 82 15.61 -12.22 -10.94
N HIS A 83 15.83 -10.98 -11.32
CA HIS A 83 17.16 -10.47 -11.62
C HIS A 83 18.08 -10.56 -10.40
N ALA A 84 17.62 -10.14 -9.21
CA ALA A 84 18.44 -10.15 -8.01
C ALA A 84 18.81 -11.56 -7.54
N VAL A 85 17.88 -12.52 -7.55
CA VAL A 85 18.15 -13.92 -7.17
C VAL A 85 19.25 -14.50 -8.05
N ARG A 86 19.17 -14.30 -9.38
CA ARG A 86 20.19 -14.78 -10.32
C ARG A 86 21.50 -14.00 -10.23
N HIS A 87 21.43 -12.68 -10.03
CA HIS A 87 22.61 -11.81 -9.96
C HIS A 87 23.47 -12.07 -8.71
N PHE A 88 22.83 -12.24 -7.55
CA PHE A 88 23.53 -12.46 -6.29
C PHE A 88 23.77 -13.93 -5.96
N ASP A 89 23.13 -14.86 -6.68
CA ASP A 89 23.14 -16.29 -6.41
C ASP A 89 22.93 -16.60 -4.92
N ALA A 90 21.95 -15.92 -4.32
CA ALA A 90 21.66 -15.98 -2.89
C ALA A 90 20.15 -15.91 -2.63
N PRO A 91 19.68 -16.36 -1.45
CA PRO A 91 18.28 -16.16 -1.07
C PRO A 91 17.95 -14.66 -1.01
N VAL A 92 16.88 -14.27 -1.69
CA VAL A 92 16.42 -12.87 -1.80
C VAL A 92 14.99 -12.77 -1.32
N ILE A 93 14.70 -11.70 -0.57
CA ILE A 93 13.36 -11.29 -0.18
C ILE A 93 13.16 -9.88 -0.71
N LEU A 94 12.28 -9.72 -1.69
CA LEU A 94 11.76 -8.43 -2.13
C LEU A 94 10.77 -7.90 -1.10
N VAL A 95 10.87 -6.60 -0.82
CA VAL A 95 10.04 -5.90 0.15
C VAL A 95 9.52 -4.60 -0.47
N ASP A 96 8.21 -4.36 -0.34
CA ASP A 96 7.59 -3.10 -0.74
C ASP A 96 7.99 -1.93 0.16
N SER A 97 7.95 -0.71 -0.39
CA SER A 97 8.38 0.48 0.32
C SER A 97 7.49 0.84 1.50
N ASP A 98 6.21 0.47 1.48
CA ASP A 98 5.22 0.70 2.53
C ASP A 98 5.19 -0.40 3.61
N THR A 99 6.37 -0.80 4.05
CA THR A 99 6.56 -1.83 5.09
C THR A 99 7.30 -1.31 6.32
N ILE A 100 7.11 -1.97 7.46
CA ILE A 100 7.80 -1.69 8.72
C ILE A 100 8.20 -3.01 9.37
N PHE A 101 9.51 -3.20 9.57
CA PHE A 101 10.02 -4.37 10.28
C PHE A 101 9.84 -4.19 11.78
N HIS A 102 9.18 -5.14 12.43
CA HIS A 102 8.98 -5.16 13.89
C HIS A 102 9.90 -6.16 14.59
N ASP A 103 10.61 -6.98 13.82
CA ASP A 103 11.56 -7.97 14.31
C ASP A 103 12.78 -8.09 13.37
N HIS A 104 13.81 -8.80 13.83
CA HIS A 104 15.05 -8.99 13.11
C HIS A 104 14.82 -9.71 11.75
N PRO A 105 15.32 -9.17 10.62
CA PRO A 105 15.03 -9.70 9.27
C PRO A 105 15.52 -11.13 9.03
N ARG A 106 16.47 -11.63 9.83
CA ARG A 106 16.89 -13.05 9.83
C ARG A 106 15.70 -14.01 9.94
N ARG A 107 14.68 -13.66 10.73
CA ARG A 107 13.49 -14.51 10.94
C ARG A 107 12.65 -14.68 9.66
N LEU A 108 12.79 -13.80 8.67
CA LEU A 108 12.19 -13.99 7.35
C LEU A 108 12.97 -15.04 6.55
N PHE A 109 14.31 -15.03 6.62
CA PHE A 109 15.15 -15.98 5.91
C PHE A 109 15.00 -17.41 6.45
N ASP A 110 14.68 -17.57 7.74
CA ASP A 110 14.34 -18.87 8.31
C ASP A 110 13.01 -19.45 7.73
N ARG A 111 12.23 -18.62 7.02
CA ARG A 111 10.97 -19.00 6.35
C ARG A 111 11.13 -19.30 4.86
N ILE A 112 12.32 -19.15 4.28
CA ILE A 112 12.58 -19.57 2.90
C ILE A 112 13.59 -20.70 2.83
N GLY A 113 13.50 -21.51 1.79
CA GLY A 113 14.36 -22.66 1.54
C GLY A 113 14.04 -23.29 0.19
N PRO A 114 14.76 -24.35 -0.24
CA PRO A 114 14.41 -25.08 -1.46
C PRO A 114 12.95 -25.56 -1.43
N GLY A 115 12.15 -25.14 -2.42
CA GLY A 115 10.71 -25.43 -2.51
C GLY A 115 9.82 -24.73 -1.46
N LYS A 116 10.38 -23.81 -0.66
CA LYS A 116 9.69 -23.04 0.37
C LYS A 116 9.82 -21.55 0.09
N MET A 117 8.71 -20.94 -0.29
CA MET A 117 8.63 -19.53 -0.66
C MET A 117 8.02 -18.70 0.47
N LEU A 118 8.22 -17.39 0.41
CA LEU A 118 7.68 -16.43 1.36
C LEU A 118 6.80 -15.41 0.63
N MET A 119 5.62 -15.16 1.18
CA MET A 119 4.79 -14.01 0.84
C MET A 119 4.41 -13.25 2.12
N HIS A 120 3.78 -12.07 2.01
CA HIS A 120 3.52 -11.25 3.20
C HIS A 120 2.44 -11.85 4.11
N ALA A 121 1.22 -12.02 3.62
CA ALA A 121 0.07 -12.48 4.39
C ALA A 121 -0.88 -13.30 3.53
N ARG A 122 -1.66 -14.20 4.13
CA ARG A 122 -2.75 -14.90 3.44
C ARG A 122 -4.01 -14.03 3.44
N GLU A 123 -4.50 -13.65 2.27
CA GLU A 123 -5.66 -12.75 2.12
C GLU A 123 -7.01 -13.48 1.95
N GLY A 124 -6.99 -14.80 1.75
CA GLY A 124 -8.20 -15.61 1.58
C GLY A 124 -8.25 -16.31 0.24
N THR A 125 -9.40 -16.90 -0.09
CA THR A 125 -9.62 -17.47 -1.43
C THR A 125 -10.08 -16.38 -2.40
N LEU A 126 -9.96 -16.61 -3.72
CA LEU A 126 -10.48 -15.67 -4.71
C LEU A 126 -11.98 -15.41 -4.55
N ARG A 127 -12.75 -16.43 -4.15
CA ARG A 127 -14.18 -16.33 -3.87
C ARG A 127 -14.52 -15.36 -2.75
N ASP A 128 -13.65 -15.25 -1.75
CA ASP A 128 -13.87 -14.40 -0.57
C ASP A 128 -13.43 -12.95 -0.81
N SER A 129 -12.79 -12.67 -1.95
CA SER A 129 -12.30 -11.33 -2.31
C SER A 129 -13.44 -10.41 -2.75
N ASP A 130 -13.37 -9.14 -2.37
CA ASP A 130 -14.26 -8.10 -2.92
C ASP A 130 -14.16 -7.97 -4.45
N ALA A 131 -13.03 -8.40 -5.04
CA ALA A 131 -12.80 -8.45 -6.49
C ALA A 131 -13.22 -9.80 -7.12
N TRP A 132 -14.10 -10.56 -6.46
CA TRP A 132 -14.60 -11.83 -6.98
C TRP A 132 -15.21 -11.74 -8.39
N PRO A 133 -16.00 -10.71 -8.76
CA PRO A 133 -16.52 -10.59 -10.13
C PRO A 133 -15.41 -10.58 -11.19
N GLU A 134 -14.30 -9.89 -10.93
CA GLU A 134 -13.13 -9.81 -11.78
C GLU A 134 -12.40 -11.16 -11.85
N TRP A 135 -12.24 -11.85 -10.71
CA TRP A 135 -11.60 -13.17 -10.65
C TRP A 135 -12.42 -14.27 -11.33
N ARG A 136 -13.73 -14.24 -11.15
CA ARG A 136 -14.64 -15.15 -11.87
C ARG A 136 -14.51 -14.94 -13.38
N SER A 137 -14.53 -13.69 -13.83
CA SER A 137 -14.37 -13.35 -15.23
C SER A 137 -13.01 -13.80 -15.80
N LEU A 138 -11.95 -13.69 -15.01
CA LEU A 138 -10.62 -14.22 -15.35
C LEU A 138 -10.65 -15.75 -15.50
N ILE A 139 -11.21 -16.46 -14.52
CA ILE A 139 -11.31 -17.94 -14.52
C ILE A 139 -12.08 -18.42 -15.76
N ASP A 140 -13.24 -17.81 -16.03
CA ASP A 140 -14.10 -18.18 -17.16
C ASP A 140 -13.39 -17.94 -18.51
N ARG A 141 -12.72 -16.80 -18.68
CA ARG A 141 -12.02 -16.44 -19.94
C ARG A 141 -10.73 -17.21 -20.16
N SER A 142 -10.05 -17.60 -19.09
CA SER A 142 -8.80 -18.37 -19.13
C SER A 142 -9.02 -19.88 -19.21
N GLY A 143 -10.29 -20.35 -19.11
CA GLY A 143 -10.59 -21.78 -19.03
C GLY A 143 -10.04 -22.44 -17.75
N GLY A 144 -9.90 -21.66 -16.68
CA GLY A 144 -9.36 -22.10 -15.40
C GLY A 144 -7.85 -22.34 -15.38
N ARG A 145 -7.09 -21.77 -16.35
CA ARG A 145 -5.62 -21.86 -16.36
C ARG A 145 -4.94 -20.55 -16.73
N VAL A 146 -3.90 -20.17 -15.98
CA VAL A 146 -3.05 -19.00 -16.27
C VAL A 146 -1.59 -19.37 -16.08
N GLY A 147 -0.72 -19.10 -17.05
CA GLY A 147 0.70 -19.47 -17.01
C GLY A 147 0.92 -20.97 -16.78
N GLY A 148 0.02 -21.81 -17.31
CA GLY A 148 0.02 -23.25 -17.05
C GLY A 148 -0.45 -23.65 -15.65
N GLN A 149 -0.71 -22.72 -14.73
CA GLN A 149 -1.24 -22.99 -13.38
C GLN A 149 -2.76 -23.09 -13.38
N ALA A 150 -3.31 -23.97 -12.54
CA ALA A 150 -4.76 -24.02 -12.34
C ALA A 150 -5.22 -22.82 -11.50
N VAL A 151 -6.25 -22.13 -11.96
CA VAL A 151 -6.91 -21.05 -11.20
C VAL A 151 -8.37 -21.42 -10.99
N THR A 152 -8.79 -21.46 -9.73
CA THR A 152 -10.13 -21.85 -9.33
C THR A 152 -10.69 -20.83 -8.33
N PRO A 153 -12.00 -20.86 -8.04
CA PRO A 153 -12.56 -20.00 -7.01
C PRO A 153 -11.88 -20.16 -5.63
N ASP A 154 -11.34 -21.34 -5.36
CA ASP A 154 -10.76 -21.70 -4.07
C ASP A 154 -9.23 -21.51 -4.05
N SER A 155 -8.62 -21.04 -5.16
CA SER A 155 -7.23 -20.60 -5.19
C SER A 155 -6.99 -19.53 -4.13
N VAL A 156 -5.90 -19.67 -3.38
CA VAL A 156 -5.54 -18.77 -2.29
C VAL A 156 -4.77 -17.58 -2.83
N MET A 157 -5.13 -16.38 -2.38
CA MET A 157 -4.39 -15.16 -2.65
C MET A 157 -3.54 -14.81 -1.44
N TYR A 158 -2.26 -14.54 -1.68
CA TYR A 158 -1.31 -14.04 -0.68
C TYR A 158 -0.86 -12.64 -1.08
N ASN A 159 -0.60 -11.78 -0.12
CA ASN A 159 -0.14 -10.41 -0.35
C ASN A 159 1.30 -10.38 -0.91
N ALA A 160 1.52 -9.63 -2.00
CA ALA A 160 2.81 -9.53 -2.69
C ALA A 160 3.75 -8.43 -2.16
N GLY A 161 3.40 -7.77 -1.05
CA GLY A 161 4.28 -6.77 -0.43
C GLY A 161 5.59 -7.34 0.10
N ILE A 162 5.65 -8.67 0.23
CA ILE A 162 6.88 -9.43 0.41
C ILE A 162 6.84 -10.62 -0.56
N LEU A 163 7.95 -10.88 -1.25
CA LEU A 163 8.16 -12.06 -2.08
C LEU A 163 9.57 -12.60 -1.81
N GLY A 164 9.70 -13.86 -1.41
CA GLY A 164 11.01 -14.43 -1.08
C GLY A 164 11.20 -15.86 -1.57
N LEU A 165 12.40 -16.16 -2.08
CA LEU A 165 12.78 -17.49 -2.54
C LEU A 165 14.30 -17.71 -2.53
N CYS A 166 14.70 -18.97 -2.66
CA CYS A 166 16.07 -19.40 -2.83
C CYS A 166 16.47 -19.44 -4.33
N PRO A 167 17.79 -19.36 -4.66
CA PRO A 167 18.27 -19.48 -6.03
C PRO A 167 17.87 -20.80 -6.71
N SER A 168 17.75 -21.88 -5.93
CA SER A 168 17.25 -23.18 -6.39
C SER A 168 15.85 -23.14 -7.00
N ASP A 169 15.06 -22.12 -6.67
CA ASP A 169 13.68 -21.94 -7.09
C ASP A 169 13.53 -20.75 -8.05
N ALA A 170 14.64 -20.18 -8.55
CA ALA A 170 14.63 -18.99 -9.41
C ALA A 170 13.74 -19.16 -10.65
N ASP A 171 13.72 -20.36 -11.24
CA ASP A 171 12.93 -20.66 -12.44
C ASP A 171 11.41 -20.58 -12.20
N ARG A 172 10.95 -20.62 -10.94
CA ARG A 172 9.54 -20.32 -10.62
C ARG A 172 9.15 -18.89 -11.03
N LEU A 173 10.10 -17.96 -11.11
CA LEU A 173 9.79 -16.60 -11.53
C LEU A 173 9.51 -16.51 -13.03
N ASP A 174 10.05 -17.42 -13.85
CA ASP A 174 9.65 -17.56 -15.25
C ASP A 174 8.16 -17.97 -15.35
N ASP A 175 7.70 -18.88 -14.48
CA ASP A 175 6.28 -19.26 -14.40
C ASP A 175 5.39 -18.10 -13.89
N VAL A 176 5.88 -17.31 -12.93
CA VAL A 176 5.17 -16.10 -12.46
C VAL A 176 5.02 -15.10 -13.60
N GLU A 177 6.07 -14.87 -14.39
CA GLU A 177 6.02 -14.00 -15.56
C GLU A 177 5.00 -14.49 -16.59
N ALA A 178 4.99 -15.79 -16.91
CA ALA A 178 4.00 -16.38 -17.82
C ALA A 178 2.57 -16.21 -17.31
N ALA A 179 2.33 -16.47 -16.01
CA ALA A 179 1.02 -16.28 -15.40
C ALA A 179 0.58 -14.81 -15.41
N MET A 180 1.50 -13.87 -15.14
CA MET A 180 1.19 -12.44 -15.25
C MET A 180 0.76 -12.05 -16.66
N ILE A 181 1.43 -12.55 -17.70
CA ILE A 181 1.07 -12.26 -19.10
C ILE A 181 -0.37 -12.70 -19.39
N ASP A 182 -0.73 -13.94 -19.02
CA ASP A 182 -2.07 -14.47 -19.25
C ASP A 182 -3.15 -13.71 -18.46
N ILE A 183 -2.86 -13.36 -17.20
CA ILE A 183 -3.77 -12.54 -16.38
C ILE A 183 -3.95 -11.16 -17.01
N ARG A 184 -2.86 -10.51 -17.46
CA ARG A 184 -2.92 -9.18 -18.07
C ARG A 184 -3.56 -9.16 -19.46
N ALA A 185 -3.53 -10.28 -20.19
CA ALA A 185 -4.24 -10.41 -21.46
C ALA A 185 -5.77 -10.41 -21.29
N THR A 186 -6.27 -10.72 -20.09
CA THR A 186 -7.69 -10.92 -19.83
C THR A 186 -8.23 -10.01 -18.71
N SER A 187 -7.39 -9.36 -17.92
CA SER A 187 -7.79 -8.55 -16.78
C SER A 187 -6.89 -7.32 -16.60
N ASP A 188 -7.53 -6.22 -16.22
CA ASP A 188 -6.84 -4.97 -15.87
C ASP A 188 -6.50 -4.84 -14.39
N MET A 189 -6.72 -5.89 -13.59
CA MET A 189 -6.41 -5.90 -12.17
C MET A 189 -4.93 -5.60 -11.92
N PHE A 190 -4.66 -4.62 -11.06
CA PHE A 190 -3.31 -4.22 -10.70
C PHE A 190 -2.59 -5.26 -9.83
N THR A 191 -3.34 -6.18 -9.22
CA THR A 191 -2.84 -7.30 -8.40
C THR A 191 -2.48 -8.54 -9.23
N ALA A 192 -2.27 -8.41 -10.54
CA ALA A 192 -1.90 -9.54 -11.40
C ALA A 192 -0.60 -10.25 -10.95
N VAL A 193 0.40 -9.49 -10.48
CA VAL A 193 1.65 -10.05 -9.93
C VAL A 193 1.40 -10.84 -8.65
N GLN A 194 0.45 -10.38 -7.84
CA GLN A 194 0.07 -11.02 -6.59
C GLN A 194 -0.63 -12.36 -6.84
N LEU A 195 -1.59 -12.38 -7.77
CA LEU A 195 -2.26 -13.62 -8.16
C LEU A 195 -1.28 -14.60 -8.83
N ALA A 196 -0.44 -14.13 -9.76
CA ALA A 196 0.55 -14.96 -10.44
C ALA A 196 1.53 -15.61 -9.45
N ALA A 197 2.10 -14.81 -8.53
CA ALA A 197 3.00 -15.31 -7.49
C ALA A 197 2.28 -16.31 -6.56
N SER A 198 1.04 -16.00 -6.16
CA SER A 198 0.25 -16.91 -5.31
C SER A 198 0.05 -18.27 -5.98
N LEU A 199 -0.38 -18.31 -7.25
CA LEU A 199 -0.65 -19.56 -7.96
C LEU A 199 0.61 -20.41 -8.16
N VAL A 200 1.73 -19.78 -8.50
CA VAL A 200 3.01 -20.48 -8.75
C VAL A 200 3.68 -20.92 -7.45
N PHE A 201 3.60 -20.10 -6.39
CA PHE A 201 4.24 -20.43 -5.12
C PHE A 201 3.43 -21.43 -4.29
N ASP A 202 2.09 -21.44 -4.43
CA ASP A 202 1.20 -22.41 -3.75
C ASP A 202 1.36 -23.85 -4.29
N GLN A 203 2.02 -24.04 -5.45
CA GLN A 203 2.52 -25.36 -5.87
C GLN A 203 3.67 -25.89 -4.98
N GLY A 204 4.11 -25.11 -3.97
CA GLY A 204 5.02 -25.51 -2.90
C GLY A 204 4.49 -25.05 -1.53
N HIS A 205 5.37 -24.95 -0.53
CA HIS A 205 4.96 -24.46 0.80
C HIS A 205 5.20 -22.95 0.89
N VAL A 206 4.12 -22.16 0.91
CA VAL A 206 4.18 -20.71 1.13
C VAL A 206 4.13 -20.40 2.63
N SER A 207 5.17 -19.75 3.14
CA SER A 207 5.16 -19.13 4.46
C SER A 207 4.70 -17.68 4.38
N THR A 208 4.10 -17.17 5.46
CA THR A 208 3.72 -15.75 5.61
C THR A 208 4.63 -15.04 6.62
N CYS A 209 4.50 -13.73 6.81
CA CYS A 209 5.34 -12.93 7.72
C CYS A 209 4.70 -11.65 8.29
N GLU A 210 3.38 -11.61 8.37
CA GLU A 210 2.60 -10.52 8.97
C GLU A 210 2.89 -10.29 10.47
N ASP A 211 3.46 -11.30 11.15
CA ASP A 211 3.92 -11.21 12.53
C ASP A 211 5.29 -10.50 12.68
N LEU A 212 6.06 -10.41 11.59
CA LEU A 212 7.41 -9.81 11.58
C LEU A 212 7.44 -8.45 10.87
N VAL A 213 6.63 -8.29 9.83
CA VAL A 213 6.60 -7.08 8.99
C VAL A 213 5.17 -6.60 8.84
N GLU A 214 4.94 -5.35 9.23
CA GLU A 214 3.70 -4.64 8.92
C GLU A 214 3.79 -4.11 7.49
N HIS A 215 2.83 -4.48 6.65
CA HIS A 215 2.60 -3.88 5.34
C HIS A 215 1.33 -3.03 5.46
N TYR A 216 1.45 -1.71 5.40
CA TYR A 216 0.36 -0.79 5.77
C TYR A 216 -0.46 -0.28 4.57
N TRP A 217 -0.64 -1.12 3.55
CA TRP A 217 -1.36 -0.81 2.32
C TRP A 217 -2.86 -0.55 2.55
N ASP A 218 -3.45 -1.19 3.56
CA ASP A 218 -4.85 -1.06 4.00
C ASP A 218 -5.02 -0.10 5.20
N GLY A 219 -3.91 0.45 5.69
CA GLY A 219 -3.80 1.09 6.99
C GLY A 219 -3.67 2.62 6.96
N PRO A 220 -3.23 3.25 8.06
CA PRO A 220 -3.24 4.71 8.26
C PRO A 220 -2.13 5.44 7.47
N ARG A 221 -1.99 5.12 6.19
CA ARG A 221 -0.91 5.54 5.27
C ARG A 221 -0.72 7.05 5.29
N ALA A 222 -1.80 7.84 5.23
CA ALA A 222 -1.71 9.30 5.31
C ALA A 222 -1.09 9.81 6.63
N TYR A 223 -1.40 9.16 7.77
CA TYR A 223 -0.83 9.55 9.05
C TYR A 223 0.61 9.06 9.24
N TYR A 224 0.97 7.93 8.64
CA TYR A 224 2.35 7.48 8.55
C TYR A 224 3.17 8.46 7.72
N HIS A 225 2.70 8.87 6.55
CA HIS A 225 3.37 9.90 5.74
C HIS A 225 3.56 11.21 6.51
N TYR A 226 2.55 11.66 7.25
CA TYR A 226 2.69 12.84 8.10
C TYR A 226 3.82 12.70 9.13
N GLN A 227 3.90 11.56 9.82
CA GLN A 227 4.96 11.31 10.80
C GLN A 227 6.33 11.23 10.13
N MET A 228 6.45 10.46 9.04
CA MET A 228 7.69 10.32 8.29
C MET A 228 8.16 11.65 7.70
N GLN A 229 7.26 12.50 7.18
CA GLN A 229 7.62 13.81 6.63
C GLN A 229 8.22 14.71 7.71
N ARG A 230 7.75 14.61 8.96
CA ARG A 230 8.35 15.35 10.08
C ARG A 230 9.72 14.80 10.48
N MET A 231 9.96 13.50 10.29
CA MET A 231 11.27 12.89 10.49
C MET A 231 12.23 13.24 9.35
N PHE A 232 11.73 13.31 8.11
CA PHE A 232 12.51 13.49 6.89
C PHE A 232 11.96 14.65 6.03
N PRO A 233 11.99 15.91 6.51
CA PRO A 233 11.28 17.03 5.88
C PRO A 233 11.75 17.35 4.46
N GLY A 234 12.98 16.99 4.11
CA GLY A 234 13.53 17.22 2.77
C GLY A 234 13.16 16.17 1.72
N VAL A 235 12.72 14.97 2.10
CA VAL A 235 12.58 13.84 1.16
C VAL A 235 11.51 14.10 0.10
N LEU A 236 10.38 14.71 0.49
CA LEU A 236 9.33 15.08 -0.48
C LEU A 236 9.77 16.18 -1.45
N GLU A 237 10.75 16.99 -1.06
CA GLU A 237 11.37 18.03 -1.90
C GLU A 237 12.53 17.47 -2.75
N GLY A 238 12.77 16.15 -2.71
CA GLY A 238 13.87 15.49 -3.41
C GLY A 238 15.24 15.64 -2.73
N LYS A 239 15.27 16.12 -1.48
CA LYS A 239 16.51 16.19 -0.70
C LYS A 239 16.81 14.84 -0.05
N ARG A 240 18.09 14.60 0.21
CA ARG A 240 18.62 13.44 0.93
C ARG A 240 18.31 13.53 2.43
N ILE A 241 18.27 12.39 3.12
CA ILE A 241 18.26 12.41 4.58
C ILE A 241 19.60 12.91 5.12
N ALA A 242 19.57 13.59 6.27
CA ALA A 242 20.78 14.15 6.88
C ALA A 242 21.58 13.10 7.67
N ASP A 243 20.88 12.18 8.32
CA ASP A 243 21.48 11.20 9.23
C ASP A 243 20.77 9.84 9.08
N PRO A 244 21.37 8.84 8.38
CA PRO A 244 20.83 7.49 8.33
C PRO A 244 20.97 6.73 9.66
N ASP A 245 21.73 7.27 10.61
CA ASP A 245 21.95 6.69 11.93
C ASP A 245 21.02 7.22 13.02
N MET A 246 20.13 8.14 12.68
CA MET A 246 19.19 8.72 13.62
C MET A 246 18.32 7.64 14.31
N PRO A 247 17.95 7.84 15.59
CA PRO A 247 16.92 7.03 16.22
C PRO A 247 15.66 7.04 15.35
N LEU A 248 15.06 5.86 15.14
CA LEU A 248 13.84 5.70 14.36
C LEU A 248 12.64 5.51 15.30
N PRO A 249 11.86 6.56 15.63
CA PRO A 249 10.72 6.42 16.52
C PRO A 249 9.64 5.58 15.85
N PRO A 250 8.96 4.68 16.59
CA PRO A 250 7.87 3.89 16.03
C PRO A 250 6.71 4.80 15.60
N LEU A 251 6.12 4.50 14.44
CA LEU A 251 4.94 5.20 13.95
C LEU A 251 3.71 4.84 14.78
N ARG A 252 2.86 5.85 15.02
CA ARG A 252 1.56 5.67 15.64
C ARG A 252 0.51 5.39 14.57
N ARG A 253 -0.31 4.35 14.78
CA ARG A 253 -1.41 3.99 13.87
C ARG A 253 -2.55 5.00 13.82
N SER A 254 -2.71 5.86 14.83
CA SER A 254 -3.81 6.82 14.85
C SER A 254 -3.36 8.17 15.37
N PRO A 255 -3.82 9.28 14.77
CA PRO A 255 -3.52 10.60 15.29
C PRO A 255 -4.19 10.83 16.64
N PRO A 256 -3.64 11.75 17.47
CA PRO A 256 -4.19 12.04 18.78
C PRO A 256 -5.62 12.60 18.68
N ILE A 257 -6.54 12.02 19.45
CA ILE A 257 -7.95 12.40 19.46
C ILE A 257 -8.25 13.21 20.71
N ALA A 258 -8.67 14.48 20.55
CA ALA A 258 -9.11 15.28 21.68
C ALA A 258 -10.49 14.80 22.19
N LEU A 259 -10.64 14.70 23.53
CA LEU A 259 -11.87 14.23 24.18
C LEU A 259 -13.12 14.99 23.70
N ARG A 260 -13.02 16.32 23.54
CA ARG A 260 -14.11 17.17 23.02
C ARG A 260 -14.62 16.77 21.64
N HIS A 261 -13.77 16.21 20.78
CA HIS A 261 -14.16 15.75 19.44
C HIS A 261 -14.85 14.39 19.53
N ARG A 262 -14.35 13.50 20.39
CA ARG A 262 -14.99 12.21 20.70
C ARG A 262 -16.40 12.36 21.27
N VAL A 263 -16.59 13.30 22.20
CA VAL A 263 -17.92 13.59 22.79
C VAL A 263 -18.90 14.10 21.74
N ALA A 264 -18.49 15.06 20.89
CA ALA A 264 -19.38 15.58 19.86
C ALA A 264 -19.70 14.55 18.76
N ALA A 265 -18.75 13.69 18.41
CA ALA A 265 -18.99 12.56 17.51
C ALA A 265 -20.06 11.62 18.06
N ARG A 266 -20.03 11.31 19.35
CA ARG A 266 -21.07 10.51 20.01
C ARG A 266 -22.43 11.23 19.97
N ALA A 267 -22.48 12.51 20.30
CA ALA A 267 -23.71 13.31 20.24
C ALA A 267 -24.30 13.35 18.83
N MET A 268 -23.45 13.53 17.82
CA MET A 268 -23.84 13.53 16.40
C MET A 268 -24.44 12.19 15.98
N ARG A 269 -23.79 11.07 16.33
CA ARG A 269 -24.33 9.73 16.06
C ARG A 269 -25.73 9.54 16.63
N MET A 270 -25.94 9.95 17.88
CA MET A 270 -27.25 9.85 18.53
C MET A 270 -28.29 10.73 17.83
N ARG A 271 -27.93 11.96 17.44
CA ARG A 271 -28.83 12.89 16.75
C ARG A 271 -29.28 12.39 15.38
N ARG A 272 -28.41 11.69 14.64
CA ARG A 272 -28.70 11.14 13.31
C ARG A 272 -29.16 9.68 13.30
N ALA A 273 -29.26 9.04 14.47
CA ALA A 273 -29.44 7.59 14.57
C ALA A 273 -28.47 6.79 13.68
N ALA A 274 -27.21 7.22 13.63
CA ALA A 274 -26.23 6.73 12.65
C ALA A 274 -25.15 5.81 13.25
N GLY A 275 -24.51 5.04 12.36
CA GLY A 275 -23.43 4.11 12.65
C GLY A 275 -22.14 4.77 13.20
N PRO A 276 -21.20 3.95 13.70
CA PRO A 276 -19.88 4.43 14.15
C PRO A 276 -19.08 5.16 13.06
N GLU A 277 -19.29 4.83 11.79
CA GLU A 277 -18.64 5.41 10.61
C GLU A 277 -18.90 6.91 10.51
N LEU A 278 -20.18 7.32 10.58
CA LEU A 278 -20.55 8.75 10.57
C LEU A 278 -19.95 9.49 11.78
N GLY A 279 -19.92 8.84 12.93
CA GLY A 279 -19.29 9.41 14.12
C GLY A 279 -17.80 9.64 13.94
N TYR A 280 -17.09 8.67 13.38
CA TYR A 280 -15.67 8.81 13.09
C TYR A 280 -15.42 9.88 12.03
N ALA A 281 -16.20 9.92 10.96
CA ALA A 281 -16.11 10.96 9.95
C ALA A 281 -16.30 12.37 10.56
N TYR A 282 -17.30 12.54 11.42
CA TYR A 282 -17.53 13.80 12.11
C TYR A 282 -16.43 14.16 13.12
N LEU A 283 -15.88 13.15 13.81
CA LEU A 283 -14.71 13.32 14.67
C LEU A 283 -13.53 13.87 13.85
N ALA A 284 -13.23 13.22 12.73
CA ALA A 284 -12.14 13.57 11.83
C ALA A 284 -12.32 14.98 11.25
N TYR A 285 -13.54 15.33 10.81
CA TYR A 285 -13.90 16.70 10.40
C TYR A 285 -13.59 17.75 11.48
N ARG A 286 -14.01 17.50 12.73
CA ARG A 286 -13.76 18.44 13.82
C ARG A 286 -12.27 18.52 14.19
N SER A 287 -11.56 17.39 14.16
CA SER A 287 -10.11 17.34 14.38
C SER A 287 -9.37 18.13 13.30
N ALA A 288 -9.70 17.94 12.03
CA ALA A 288 -9.13 18.69 10.91
C ALA A 288 -9.32 20.20 11.09
N LEU A 289 -10.55 20.63 11.38
CA LEU A 289 -10.82 22.03 11.67
C LEU A 289 -10.01 22.53 12.87
N SER A 290 -9.82 21.74 13.92
CA SER A 290 -9.06 22.18 15.10
C SER A 290 -7.57 22.40 14.80
N HIS A 291 -7.00 21.65 13.85
CA HIS A 291 -5.59 21.73 13.47
C HIS A 291 -5.32 22.71 12.32
N ARG A 292 -6.35 23.13 11.56
CA ARG A 292 -6.22 23.90 10.31
C ARG A 292 -5.29 25.12 10.33
N LYS A 293 -5.10 25.75 11.50
CA LYS A 293 -4.22 26.93 11.65
C LYS A 293 -2.84 26.58 12.22
N SER A 294 -2.75 25.57 13.08
CA SER A 294 -1.53 25.24 13.82
C SER A 294 -0.71 24.13 13.17
N ASP A 295 -1.37 23.19 12.49
CA ASP A 295 -0.76 22.07 11.79
C ASP A 295 -1.62 21.69 10.57
N PRO A 296 -1.48 22.41 9.44
CA PRO A 296 -2.23 22.14 8.22
C PRO A 296 -2.03 20.73 7.67
N ASP A 297 -0.85 20.13 7.83
CA ASP A 297 -0.58 18.77 7.35
C ASP A 297 -1.39 17.74 8.15
N LEU A 298 -1.39 17.84 9.48
CA LEU A 298 -2.23 16.99 10.32
C LEU A 298 -3.73 17.25 10.08
N ALA A 299 -4.10 18.50 9.77
CA ALA A 299 -5.46 18.83 9.40
C ALA A 299 -5.89 18.11 8.11
N ASN A 300 -5.00 18.02 7.11
CA ASN A 300 -5.24 17.27 5.88
C ASN A 300 -5.34 15.76 6.12
N VAL A 301 -4.51 15.19 7.01
CA VAL A 301 -4.63 13.78 7.43
C VAL A 301 -6.02 13.48 7.99
N TRP A 302 -6.50 14.33 8.90
CA TRP A 302 -7.84 14.17 9.46
C TRP A 302 -8.94 14.37 8.42
N ALA A 303 -8.80 15.35 7.52
CA ALA A 303 -9.77 15.58 6.46
C ALA A 303 -9.85 14.40 5.46
N ASP A 304 -8.72 13.77 5.15
CA ASP A 304 -8.67 12.56 4.33
C ASP A 304 -9.31 11.36 5.04
N ALA A 305 -8.95 11.12 6.31
CA ALA A 305 -9.54 10.04 7.12
C ALA A 305 -11.07 10.17 7.26
N GLY A 306 -11.57 11.40 7.38
CA GLY A 306 -13.01 11.67 7.42
C GLY A 306 -13.71 11.32 6.11
N LEU A 307 -13.11 11.68 4.96
CA LEU A 307 -13.66 11.38 3.65
C LEU A 307 -13.63 9.89 3.34
N ALA A 308 -12.52 9.22 3.66
CA ALA A 308 -12.37 7.78 3.48
C ALA A 308 -13.48 7.04 4.24
N MET A 309 -13.72 7.40 5.51
CA MET A 309 -14.79 6.79 6.30
C MET A 309 -16.19 7.03 5.72
N LEU A 310 -16.45 8.20 5.13
CA LEU A 310 -17.72 8.47 4.47
C LEU A 310 -17.91 7.74 3.15
N THR A 311 -16.82 7.38 2.48
CA THR A 311 -16.83 6.69 1.19
C THR A 311 -16.96 5.18 1.36
N TRP A 312 -16.25 4.62 2.34
CA TRP A 312 -16.17 3.17 2.58
C TRP A 312 -17.09 2.69 3.71
N GLY A 313 -17.56 3.59 4.58
CA GLY A 313 -18.61 3.27 5.53
C GLY A 313 -19.87 2.83 4.78
N THR A 314 -20.59 1.85 5.32
CA THR A 314 -21.79 1.25 4.70
C THR A 314 -22.67 2.29 4.01
N ARG A 315 -23.21 1.95 2.81
CA ARG A 315 -23.96 2.84 1.88
C ARG A 315 -25.05 3.75 2.49
N ASP A 316 -25.43 3.55 3.74
CA ASP A 316 -26.37 4.39 4.48
C ASP A 316 -25.72 5.11 5.67
N THR A 317 -24.77 6.01 5.39
CA THR A 317 -24.12 6.81 6.45
C THR A 317 -25.05 7.89 7.03
N ASN A 318 -26.22 8.15 6.44
CA ASN A 318 -27.10 9.29 6.77
C ASN A 318 -26.36 10.65 6.86
N ALA A 319 -25.22 10.77 6.17
CA ALA A 319 -24.39 11.97 6.18
C ALA A 319 -25.03 13.07 5.35
N HIS A 320 -25.14 14.28 5.92
CA HIS A 320 -25.66 15.43 5.20
C HIS A 320 -24.59 16.52 5.04
N PRO A 321 -24.52 17.24 3.91
CA PRO A 321 -23.55 18.33 3.71
C PRO A 321 -23.55 19.38 4.83
N SER A 322 -24.71 19.63 5.45
CA SER A 322 -24.82 20.58 6.57
C SER A 322 -24.07 20.13 7.83
N ASP A 323 -23.88 18.82 8.04
CA ASP A 323 -23.09 18.29 9.16
C ASP A 323 -21.58 18.57 8.96
N PHE A 324 -21.17 18.67 7.70
CA PHE A 324 -19.81 18.95 7.24
C PHE A 324 -19.75 20.29 6.50
N SER A 325 -20.46 21.30 7.01
CA SER A 325 -20.68 22.57 6.30
C SER A 325 -19.40 23.23 5.79
N ARG A 326 -18.29 23.15 6.55
CA ARG A 326 -16.99 23.71 6.13
C ARG A 326 -16.31 22.92 5.02
N PHE A 327 -16.67 21.65 4.84
CA PHE A 327 -16.15 20.75 3.80
C PHE A 327 -17.21 20.49 2.72
N SER A 328 -18.15 21.42 2.52
CA SER A 328 -19.15 21.33 1.46
C SER A 328 -19.41 22.70 0.82
N GLY A 329 -19.88 22.67 -0.43
CA GLY A 329 -20.27 23.85 -1.20
C GLY A 329 -19.21 24.98 -1.19
N LYS A 330 -19.68 26.23 -1.08
CA LYS A 330 -18.80 27.41 -1.11
C LYS A 330 -17.79 27.45 0.05
N GLN A 331 -18.08 26.82 1.19
CA GLN A 331 -17.19 26.87 2.34
C GLN A 331 -15.96 25.96 2.17
N LEU A 332 -16.09 24.86 1.43
CA LEU A 332 -14.97 23.98 1.10
C LEU A 332 -13.89 24.74 0.33
N ARG A 333 -14.30 25.49 -0.71
CA ARG A 333 -13.40 26.34 -1.52
C ARG A 333 -12.72 27.46 -0.72
N SER A 334 -13.26 27.81 0.44
CA SER A 334 -12.63 28.78 1.35
C SER A 334 -11.59 28.18 2.30
N GLN A 335 -11.41 26.85 2.32
CA GLN A 335 -10.43 26.16 3.16
C GLN A 335 -9.02 26.19 2.54
N THR A 336 -8.34 27.35 2.57
CA THR A 336 -7.00 27.53 1.97
C THR A 336 -5.90 26.61 2.51
N TRP A 337 -6.11 25.98 3.67
CA TRP A 337 -5.20 25.02 4.29
C TRP A 337 -5.35 23.60 3.72
N MET A 338 -6.48 23.28 3.08
CA MET A 338 -6.77 21.95 2.55
C MET A 338 -6.15 21.80 1.17
N LYS A 339 -5.45 20.69 0.92
CA LYS A 339 -4.80 20.40 -0.37
C LYS A 339 -5.84 20.40 -1.51
N PRO A 340 -5.53 20.97 -2.70
CA PRO A 340 -6.48 21.07 -3.80
C PRO A 340 -7.11 19.72 -4.20
N ASP A 341 -6.31 18.66 -4.31
CA ASP A 341 -6.82 17.33 -4.66
C ASP A 341 -7.78 16.78 -3.60
N LEU A 342 -7.54 17.05 -2.32
CA LEU A 342 -8.43 16.65 -1.25
C LEU A 342 -9.73 17.47 -1.28
N GLN A 343 -9.67 18.77 -1.59
CA GLN A 343 -10.88 19.57 -1.82
C GLN A 343 -11.70 19.00 -2.98
N ALA A 344 -11.06 18.67 -4.11
CA ALA A 344 -11.73 18.08 -5.27
C ALA A 344 -12.42 16.75 -4.93
N ARG A 345 -11.78 15.89 -4.13
CA ARG A 345 -12.38 14.64 -3.66
C ARG A 345 -13.58 14.87 -2.74
N TRP A 346 -13.53 15.84 -1.82
CA TRP A 346 -14.69 16.23 -1.01
C TRP A 346 -15.83 16.80 -1.87
N GLU A 347 -15.54 17.60 -2.90
CA GLU A 347 -16.55 18.09 -3.85
C GLU A 347 -17.20 16.93 -4.61
N SER A 348 -16.39 16.00 -5.14
CA SER A 348 -16.86 14.82 -5.88
C SER A 348 -17.76 13.93 -5.04
N TYR A 349 -17.40 13.67 -3.78
CA TYR A 349 -18.23 12.90 -2.85
C TYR A 349 -19.61 13.52 -2.63
N TRP A 350 -19.69 14.83 -2.39
CA TRP A 350 -21.00 15.47 -2.18
C TRP A 350 -21.84 15.54 -3.45
N SER A 351 -21.23 15.57 -4.63
CA SER A 351 -21.95 15.47 -5.90
C SER A 351 -22.53 14.07 -6.10
N SER A 352 -21.76 13.00 -5.86
CA SER A 352 -22.27 11.64 -6.03
C SER A 352 -23.42 11.31 -5.07
N VAL A 353 -23.38 11.81 -3.84
CA VAL A 353 -24.48 11.67 -2.87
C VAL A 353 -25.77 12.34 -3.38
N LYS A 354 -25.69 13.48 -4.07
CA LYS A 354 -26.86 14.16 -4.65
C LYS A 354 -27.45 13.35 -5.81
N ASP A 355 -26.60 12.89 -6.72
CA ASP A 355 -27.03 12.12 -7.90
C ASP A 355 -27.72 10.81 -7.49
N CYS A 356 -27.25 10.15 -6.42
CA CYS A 356 -27.91 8.97 -5.85
C CYS A 356 -29.30 9.30 -5.28
N ASN A 357 -29.45 10.41 -4.55
CA ASN A 357 -30.73 10.82 -3.98
C ASN A 357 -31.75 11.20 -5.08
N GLU A 358 -31.30 11.90 -6.13
CA GLU A 358 -32.14 12.27 -7.28
C GLU A 358 -32.53 11.04 -8.13
N SER A 359 -31.62 10.08 -8.31
CA SER A 359 -31.91 8.82 -9.03
C SER A 359 -32.83 7.87 -8.26
N SER A 360 -32.82 7.92 -6.93
CA SER A 360 -33.77 7.18 -6.06
C SER A 360 -35.17 7.82 -6.02
N ALA A 361 -35.29 9.06 -6.48
CA ALA A 361 -36.54 9.78 -6.64
C ALA A 361 -37.05 9.69 -8.09
N SER A 362 -37.36 8.48 -8.57
CA SER A 362 -38.04 8.29 -9.86
C SER A 362 -39.57 8.39 -9.68
N PRO A 363 -40.32 9.00 -10.64
CA PRO A 363 -41.69 9.44 -10.44
C PRO A 363 -42.68 8.31 -10.77
N TRP A 364 -43.04 7.54 -9.75
CA TRP A 364 -44.34 6.86 -9.72
C TRP A 364 -45.08 7.34 -8.48
N THR A 365 -45.54 8.59 -8.55
CA THR A 365 -46.81 9.03 -7.94
C THR A 365 -47.79 9.25 -9.06
#